data_AF-A0AAV5VYA6-F1
#
_entry.id   AF-A0AAV5VYA6-F1
#
_cell.length_a   1.000
_cell.length_b   1.000
_cell.length_c   1.000
_cell.angle_alpha   90.00
_cell.angle_beta   90.00
_cell.angle_gamma   90.00
#
_symmetry.space_group_name_H-M   'P 1'
#
loop_
_entity.id
_entity.type
_entity.pdbx_description
1 polymer ?
#
loop_
_entity_poly.entity_id
_entity_poly.type
_entity_poly.pdbx_seq_one_letter_code
_entity_poly.pdbx_strand_id
1 'polypeptide(L)'
;YHCEITDECSYVQSTDACKGGGYLAWTVFVYCADDPIAKWFIVAAGALFLLLLFLMIATSADDFLSVNVATIVSKLNISENMAGVTFMAFGNGAPDVFSSLASVVSSPQPRADLALGTVLGGTLFVTLLVTAAIVVTRPFKAAFWSTLRDLVFFLLTIGLILLYFLYSNEVQLWMPLTFLGIYVLYVASVFA
;
A
#
# COMPACT_ATOMS: atom_id res chain seq x y z
N TYR A 1 -16.77 -31.56 -7.49
CA TYR A 1 -16.61 -30.46 -8.47
C TYR A 1 -15.12 -30.12 -8.51
N HIS A 2 -14.36 -30.87 -9.31
CA HIS A 2 -12.96 -30.59 -9.61
C HIS A 2 -12.94 -30.07 -11.05
N CYS A 3 -12.76 -28.78 -11.24
CA CYS A 3 -12.39 -28.28 -12.55
C CYS A 3 -10.93 -28.64 -12.76
N GLU A 4 -10.66 -29.47 -13.75
CA GLU A 4 -9.32 -29.78 -14.21
C GLU A 4 -8.75 -28.52 -14.86
N ILE A 5 -7.72 -27.95 -14.23
CA ILE A 5 -7.02 -26.74 -14.67
C ILE A 5 -6.08 -27.15 -15.81
N THR A 6 -6.61 -27.46 -16.99
CA THR A 6 -5.79 -27.87 -18.15
C THR A 6 -5.44 -26.72 -19.09
N ASP A 7 -6.07 -25.55 -18.94
CA ASP A 7 -5.79 -24.40 -19.80
C ASP A 7 -5.83 -23.07 -19.03
N GLU A 8 -4.66 -22.64 -18.55
CA GLU A 8 -4.47 -21.45 -17.71
C GLU A 8 -4.99 -20.17 -18.40
N CYS A 9 -4.85 -20.08 -19.73
CA CYS A 9 -5.32 -18.93 -20.51
C CYS A 9 -6.85 -18.83 -20.52
N SER A 10 -7.53 -19.96 -20.77
CA SER A 10 -9.00 -20.03 -20.76
C SER A 10 -9.58 -19.65 -19.39
N TYR A 11 -8.92 -20.05 -18.30
CA TYR A 11 -9.30 -19.67 -16.94
C TYR A 11 -9.16 -18.15 -16.69
N VAL A 12 -8.05 -17.54 -17.13
CA VAL A 12 -7.79 -16.11 -16.96
C VAL A 12 -8.78 -15.25 -17.76
N GLN A 13 -9.17 -15.70 -18.96
CA GLN A 13 -10.11 -14.96 -19.81
C GLN A 13 -11.57 -15.07 -19.37
N SER A 14 -11.96 -16.22 -18.82
CA SER A 14 -13.33 -16.49 -18.34
C SER A 14 -13.61 -15.91 -16.97
N THR A 15 -12.57 -15.72 -16.15
CA THR A 15 -12.71 -15.19 -14.80
C THR A 15 -12.41 -13.69 -14.78
N ASP A 16 -13.44 -12.84 -14.62
CA ASP A 16 -13.26 -11.39 -14.48
C ASP A 16 -12.36 -11.03 -13.27
N ALA A 17 -12.29 -11.91 -12.26
CA ALA A 17 -11.31 -11.85 -11.17
C ALA A 17 -9.85 -11.78 -11.66
N CYS A 18 -9.53 -12.54 -12.71
CA CYS A 18 -8.17 -12.83 -13.14
C CYS A 18 -7.72 -11.99 -14.36
N LYS A 19 -8.66 -11.40 -15.11
CA LYS A 19 -8.34 -10.54 -16.27
C LYS A 19 -7.44 -9.34 -15.95
N GLY A 20 -7.40 -8.94 -14.66
CA GLY A 20 -6.67 -7.75 -14.20
C GLY A 20 -7.40 -6.46 -14.59
N GLY A 21 -7.40 -5.47 -13.70
CA GLY A 21 -7.93 -4.13 -14.00
C GLY A 21 -6.80 -3.18 -14.36
N GLY A 22 -6.99 -2.34 -15.39
CA GLY A 22 -6.03 -1.31 -15.79
C GLY A 22 -5.76 -1.26 -17.30
N TYR A 23 -4.79 -0.44 -17.70
CA TYR A 23 -4.40 -0.26 -19.12
C TYR A 23 -3.60 -1.44 -19.70
N LEU A 24 -3.02 -2.29 -18.84
CA LEU A 24 -2.19 -3.43 -19.23
C LEU A 24 -2.72 -4.72 -18.55
N ALA A 25 -3.29 -5.62 -19.35
CA ALA A 25 -3.78 -6.92 -18.88
C ALA A 25 -2.63 -7.94 -18.75
N TRP A 26 -1.75 -7.70 -17.78
CA TRP A 26 -0.52 -8.49 -17.56
C TRP A 26 -0.78 -10.01 -17.45
N THR A 27 -1.83 -10.42 -16.75
CA THR A 27 -2.21 -11.82 -16.57
C THR A 27 -2.55 -12.48 -17.91
N VAL A 28 -3.27 -11.78 -18.79
CA VAL A 28 -3.58 -12.31 -20.14
C VAL A 28 -2.30 -12.44 -20.96
N PHE A 29 -1.42 -11.43 -20.96
CA PHE A 29 -0.17 -11.48 -21.74
C PHE A 29 0.78 -12.61 -21.32
N VAL A 30 0.87 -12.92 -20.02
CA VAL A 30 1.78 -13.95 -19.51
C VAL A 30 1.21 -15.36 -19.65
N TYR A 31 -0.09 -15.54 -19.35
CA TYR A 31 -0.71 -16.87 -19.33
C TYR A 31 -1.25 -17.33 -20.69
N CYS A 32 -1.52 -16.41 -21.62
CA CYS A 32 -1.95 -16.73 -22.98
C CYS A 32 -0.83 -16.68 -24.03
N ALA A 33 0.43 -16.56 -23.61
CA ALA A 33 1.57 -16.69 -24.50
C ALA A 33 1.83 -18.19 -24.77
N ASP A 34 1.59 -18.63 -26.00
CA ASP A 34 1.79 -20.03 -26.42
C ASP A 34 3.28 -20.45 -26.37
N ASP A 35 4.18 -19.54 -26.71
CA ASP A 35 5.62 -19.80 -26.75
C ASP A 35 6.28 -19.66 -25.36
N PRO A 36 6.96 -20.71 -24.85
CA PRO A 36 7.60 -20.66 -23.53
C PRO A 36 8.73 -19.62 -23.47
N ILE A 37 9.43 -19.40 -24.59
CA ILE A 37 10.50 -18.38 -24.68
C ILE A 37 9.89 -16.97 -24.58
N ALA A 38 8.77 -16.73 -25.25
CA ALA A 38 8.08 -15.44 -25.18
C ALA A 38 7.54 -15.16 -23.77
N LYS A 39 6.99 -16.18 -23.08
CA LYS A 39 6.54 -16.06 -21.69
C LYS A 39 7.65 -15.60 -20.75
N TRP A 40 8.82 -16.24 -20.81
CA TRP A 40 9.98 -15.83 -19.99
C TRP A 40 10.49 -14.44 -20.36
N PHE A 41 10.49 -14.08 -21.65
CA PHE A 41 10.88 -12.73 -22.08
C PHE A 41 9.93 -11.66 -21.53
N ILE A 42 8.61 -11.87 -21.60
CA ILE A 42 7.61 -10.97 -21.05
C ILE A 42 7.83 -10.80 -19.54
N VAL A 43 7.95 -11.90 -18.80
CA VAL A 43 8.18 -11.87 -17.34
C VAL A 43 9.48 -11.13 -17.00
N ALA A 44 10.57 -11.40 -17.70
CA ALA A 44 11.85 -10.72 -17.48
C ALA A 44 11.76 -9.22 -17.81
N ALA A 45 11.12 -8.85 -18.91
CA ALA A 45 10.91 -7.45 -19.29
C ALA A 45 10.03 -6.72 -18.26
N GLY A 46 8.96 -7.36 -17.76
CA GLY A 46 8.12 -6.81 -16.71
C GLY A 46 8.88 -6.66 -15.38
N ALA A 47 9.68 -7.64 -14.99
CA ALA A 47 10.53 -7.55 -13.80
C ALA A 47 11.56 -6.41 -13.92
N LEU A 48 12.19 -6.25 -15.08
CA LEU A 48 13.09 -5.14 -15.36
C LEU A 48 12.37 -3.79 -15.31
N PHE A 49 11.17 -3.71 -15.89
CA PHE A 49 10.36 -2.50 -15.86
C PHE A 49 9.96 -2.12 -14.43
N LEU A 50 9.52 -3.08 -13.61
CA LEU A 50 9.22 -2.86 -12.20
C LEU A 50 10.45 -2.41 -11.41
N LEU A 51 11.62 -3.00 -11.68
CA LEU A 51 12.88 -2.58 -11.08
C LEU A 51 13.22 -1.13 -11.45
N LEU A 52 13.07 -0.76 -12.72
CA LEU A 52 13.30 0.62 -13.18
C LEU A 52 12.35 1.61 -12.52
N LEU A 53 11.05 1.28 -12.42
CA LEU A 53 10.07 2.10 -11.71
C LEU A 53 10.42 2.26 -10.23
N PHE A 54 10.83 1.17 -9.57
CA PHE A 54 11.25 1.20 -8.18
C PHE A 54 12.48 2.12 -7.99
N LEU A 55 13.50 2.01 -8.84
CA LEU A 55 14.68 2.87 -8.81
C LEU A 55 14.34 4.33 -9.07
N MET A 56 13.45 4.61 -10.03
CA MET A 56 12.99 5.97 -10.32
C MET A 56 12.26 6.60 -9.14
N ILE A 57 11.35 5.86 -8.50
CA ILE A 57 10.63 6.36 -7.32
C ILE A 57 11.59 6.52 -6.13
N ALA A 58 12.50 5.57 -5.91
CA ALA A 58 13.47 5.62 -4.81
C ALA A 58 14.41 6.84 -4.94
N THR A 59 15.00 7.05 -6.11
CA THR A 59 15.85 8.23 -6.37
C THR A 59 15.06 9.53 -6.31
N SER A 60 13.84 9.56 -6.83
CA SER A 60 12.97 10.74 -6.73
C SER A 60 12.61 11.08 -5.27
N ALA A 61 12.40 10.07 -4.44
CA ALA A 61 12.10 10.25 -3.02
C ALA A 61 13.30 10.78 -2.24
N ASP A 62 14.51 10.28 -2.53
CA ASP A 62 15.73 10.71 -1.86
C ASP A 62 16.14 12.14 -2.28
N ASP A 63 16.27 12.38 -3.59
CA ASP A 63 16.83 13.63 -4.12
C ASP A 63 15.83 14.80 -4.13
N PHE A 64 14.54 14.53 -4.34
CA PHE A 64 13.54 15.59 -4.48
C PHE A 64 12.59 15.67 -3.28
N LEU A 65 11.95 14.57 -2.88
CA LEU A 65 10.93 14.63 -1.82
C LEU A 65 11.56 15.01 -0.48
N SER A 66 12.63 14.34 -0.07
CA SER A 66 13.26 14.57 1.24
C SER A 66 13.80 15.99 1.40
N VAL A 67 14.47 16.52 0.36
CA VAL A 67 15.01 17.90 0.36
C VAL A 67 13.90 18.95 0.42
N ASN A 68 12.82 18.76 -0.33
CA ASN A 68 11.69 19.69 -0.33
C ASN A 68 10.95 19.67 1.02
N VAL A 69 10.73 18.48 1.59
CA VAL A 69 10.10 18.36 2.93
C VAL A 69 10.97 19.04 3.99
N ALA A 70 12.29 18.80 4.01
CA ALA A 70 13.20 19.46 4.94
C ALA A 70 13.15 21.00 4.82
N THR A 71 13.07 21.52 3.59
CA THR A 71 12.94 22.96 3.34
C THR A 71 11.62 23.50 3.89
N ILE A 72 10.49 22.83 3.65
CA ILE A 72 9.18 23.23 4.17
C ILE A 72 9.18 23.26 5.71
N VAL A 73 9.76 22.23 6.34
CA VAL A 73 9.86 22.10 7.79
C VAL A 73 10.68 23.24 8.38
N SER A 74 11.81 23.58 7.76
CA SER A 74 12.65 24.71 8.19
C SER A 74 11.93 26.06 8.09
N LYS A 75 11.05 26.24 7.10
CA LYS A 75 10.27 27.47 6.90
C LYS A 75 9.08 27.57 7.86
N LEU A 76 8.44 26.44 8.17
CA LEU A 76 7.27 26.38 9.04
C LEU A 76 7.63 26.23 10.53
N ASN A 77 8.92 26.07 10.86
CA ASN A 77 9.40 25.89 12.25
C ASN A 77 8.76 24.66 12.96
N ILE A 78 8.51 23.61 12.18
CA ILE A 78 7.94 22.34 12.63
C ILE A 78 9.09 21.36 12.95
N SER A 79 8.88 20.37 13.82
CA SER A 79 9.89 19.33 14.09
C SER A 79 9.99 18.32 12.93
N GLU A 80 11.19 17.78 12.69
CA GLU A 80 11.39 16.75 11.65
C GLU A 80 10.55 15.49 11.90
N ASN A 81 10.32 15.12 13.15
CA ASN A 81 9.45 14.00 13.50
C ASN A 81 8.02 14.22 13.00
N MET A 82 7.50 15.45 13.15
CA MET A 82 6.17 15.79 12.63
C MET A 82 6.13 15.75 11.10
N ALA A 83 7.22 16.14 10.43
CA ALA A 83 7.33 16.07 8.98
C ALA A 83 7.28 14.64 8.44
N GLY A 84 7.97 13.72 9.12
CA GLY A 84 7.96 12.29 8.78
C GLY A 84 6.57 11.69 8.90
N VAL A 85 5.88 11.92 10.03
CA VAL A 85 4.54 11.33 10.28
C VAL A 85 3.41 12.01 9.48
N THR A 86 3.67 13.14 8.80
CA THR A 86 2.67 13.85 8.00
C THR A 86 3.01 13.84 6.51
N PHE A 87 3.98 14.64 6.06
CA PHE A 87 4.30 14.81 4.65
C PHE A 87 4.87 13.55 4.00
N MET A 88 5.81 12.88 4.67
CA MET A 88 6.39 11.64 4.13
C MET A 88 5.38 10.49 4.18
N ALA A 89 4.64 10.36 5.29
CA ALA A 89 3.58 9.37 5.42
C ALA A 89 2.46 9.58 4.37
N PHE A 90 2.04 10.82 4.13
CA PHE A 90 1.04 11.16 3.13
C PHE A 90 1.54 10.87 1.71
N GLY A 91 2.79 11.25 1.39
CA GLY A 91 3.40 10.97 0.09
C GLY A 91 3.45 9.48 -0.23
N ASN A 92 3.78 8.65 0.75
CA ASN A 92 3.80 7.19 0.60
C ASN A 92 2.39 6.60 0.43
N GLY A 93 1.40 7.07 1.20
CA GLY A 93 0.05 6.52 1.16
C GLY A 93 -0.85 7.04 0.03
N ALA A 94 -0.50 8.17 -0.60
CA ALA A 94 -1.34 8.77 -1.65
C ALA A 94 -1.56 7.83 -2.86
N PRO A 95 -0.53 7.17 -3.44
CA PRO A 95 -0.73 6.22 -4.53
C PRO A 95 -1.64 5.05 -4.15
N ASP A 96 -1.56 4.54 -2.91
CA ASP A 96 -2.40 3.44 -2.43
C ASP A 96 -3.88 3.84 -2.36
N VAL A 97 -4.15 5.07 -1.90
CA VAL A 97 -5.51 5.63 -1.87
C VAL A 97 -6.06 5.79 -3.28
N PHE A 98 -5.27 6.35 -4.21
CA PHE A 98 -5.70 6.52 -5.60
C PHE A 98 -5.90 5.18 -6.32
N SER A 99 -5.04 4.20 -6.08
CA SER A 99 -5.17 2.84 -6.63
C SER A 99 -6.45 2.17 -6.11
N SER A 100 -6.70 2.27 -4.80
CA SER A 100 -7.91 1.74 -4.17
C SER A 100 -9.17 2.41 -4.73
N LEU A 101 -9.17 3.74 -4.86
CA LEU A 101 -10.28 4.48 -5.45
C LEU A 101 -10.50 4.12 -6.93
N ALA A 102 -9.43 4.04 -7.72
CA ALA A 102 -9.50 3.64 -9.11
C ALA A 102 -10.08 2.22 -9.28
N SER A 103 -9.75 1.30 -8.36
CA SER A 103 -10.31 -0.06 -8.37
C SER A 103 -11.81 -0.10 -8.11
N VAL A 104 -12.33 0.83 -7.29
CA VAL A 104 -13.76 0.95 -7.00
C VAL A 104 -14.50 1.65 -8.14
N VAL A 105 -13.92 2.70 -8.71
CA VAL A 105 -14.56 3.51 -9.77
C VAL A 105 -14.52 2.81 -11.13
N SER A 106 -13.46 2.06 -11.43
CA SER A 106 -13.24 1.47 -12.76
C SER A 106 -13.78 0.04 -12.89
N SER A 107 -14.08 -0.63 -11.78
CA SER A 107 -14.55 -2.03 -11.78
C SER A 107 -16.06 -2.11 -11.59
N PRO A 108 -16.79 -2.91 -12.39
CA PRO A 108 -18.20 -3.20 -12.15
C PRO A 108 -18.47 -3.86 -10.79
N GLN A 109 -17.47 -4.55 -10.25
CA GLN A 109 -17.51 -5.21 -8.94
C GLN A 109 -16.32 -4.73 -8.10
N PRO A 110 -16.55 -3.85 -7.09
CA PRO A 110 -15.48 -3.36 -6.24
C PRO A 110 -14.93 -4.51 -5.37
N ARG A 111 -13.60 -4.66 -5.36
CA ARG A 111 -12.89 -5.69 -4.59
C ARG A 111 -12.25 -5.10 -3.36
N ALA A 112 -13.08 -4.85 -2.35
CA ALA A 112 -12.63 -4.27 -1.09
C ALA A 112 -11.65 -5.18 -0.34
N ASP A 113 -11.82 -6.49 -0.46
CA ASP A 113 -10.93 -7.53 0.08
C ASP A 113 -9.50 -7.43 -0.47
N LEU A 114 -9.35 -7.28 -1.79
CA LEU A 114 -8.05 -7.14 -2.43
C LEU A 114 -7.37 -5.83 -2.02
N ALA A 115 -8.11 -4.70 -2.03
CA ALA A 115 -7.58 -3.40 -1.64
C ALA A 115 -7.15 -3.37 -0.16
N LEU A 116 -7.94 -3.99 0.74
CA LEU A 116 -7.59 -4.09 2.15
C LEU A 116 -6.40 -5.03 2.36
N GLY A 117 -6.32 -6.13 1.63
CA GLY A 117 -5.17 -7.03 1.62
C GLY A 117 -3.87 -6.32 1.21
N THR A 118 -3.91 -5.47 0.18
CA THR A 118 -2.73 -4.70 -0.25
C THR A 118 -2.30 -3.66 0.78
N VAL A 119 -3.23 -2.92 1.38
CA VAL A 119 -2.93 -1.89 2.38
C VAL A 119 -2.38 -2.53 3.66
N LEU A 120 -3.03 -3.58 4.17
CA LEU A 120 -2.57 -4.29 5.37
C LEU A 120 -1.23 -4.99 5.13
N GLY A 121 -1.06 -5.63 3.98
CA GLY A 121 0.19 -6.29 3.60
C GLY A 121 1.36 -5.31 3.51
N GLY A 122 1.17 -4.17 2.84
CA GLY A 122 2.17 -3.10 2.76
C GLY A 122 2.51 -2.52 4.13
N THR A 123 1.49 -2.29 4.97
CA THR A 123 1.67 -1.78 6.33
C THR A 123 2.48 -2.75 7.21
N LEU A 124 2.20 -4.05 7.13
CA LEU A 124 2.96 -5.07 7.85
C LEU A 124 4.39 -5.19 7.32
N PHE A 125 4.57 -5.13 6.01
CA PHE A 125 5.90 -5.14 5.37
C PHE A 125 6.76 -3.98 5.87
N VAL A 126 6.24 -2.76 5.88
CA VAL A 126 6.98 -1.57 6.35
C VAL A 126 7.26 -1.67 7.85
N THR A 127 6.24 -2.00 8.65
CA THR A 127 6.38 -2.05 10.11
C THR A 127 7.36 -3.13 10.55
N LEU A 128 7.34 -4.31 9.93
CA LEU A 128 8.17 -5.44 10.33
C LEU A 128 9.54 -5.43 9.63
N LEU A 129 9.56 -5.45 8.30
CA LEU A 129 10.81 -5.65 7.55
C LEU A 129 11.61 -4.36 7.40
N VAL A 130 10.97 -3.26 7.01
CA VAL A 130 11.68 -1.98 6.81
C VAL A 130 12.19 -1.43 8.14
N THR A 131 11.35 -1.40 9.19
CA THR A 131 11.78 -0.96 10.53
C THR A 131 12.91 -1.85 11.07
N ALA A 132 12.82 -3.18 10.94
CA ALA A 132 13.88 -4.07 11.39
C ALA A 132 15.21 -3.80 10.65
N ALA A 133 15.16 -3.59 9.33
CA ALA A 133 16.34 -3.23 8.54
C ALA A 133 16.97 -1.91 9.01
N ILE A 134 16.16 -0.89 9.31
CA ILE A 134 16.64 0.41 9.83
C ILE A 134 17.32 0.22 11.21
N VAL A 135 16.69 -0.52 12.12
CA VAL A 135 17.24 -0.74 13.47
C VAL A 135 18.57 -1.51 13.42
N VAL A 136 18.69 -2.50 12.54
CA VAL A 136 19.93 -3.28 12.35
C VAL A 136 21.04 -2.44 11.72
N THR A 137 20.71 -1.58 10.75
CA THR A 137 21.70 -0.78 10.01
C THR A 137 22.14 0.48 10.76
N ARG A 138 21.21 1.15 11.45
CA ARG A 138 21.42 2.43 12.15
C ARG A 138 20.62 2.43 13.46
N PRO A 139 21.16 1.88 14.56
CA PRO A 139 20.46 1.89 15.84
C PRO A 139 20.24 3.33 16.31
N PHE A 140 18.99 3.64 16.69
CA PHE A 140 18.59 4.96 17.18
C PHE A 140 17.80 4.83 18.49
N LYS A 141 17.79 5.90 19.30
CA LYS A 141 16.95 5.96 20.51
C LYS A 141 15.61 6.56 20.18
N ALA A 142 14.56 5.74 20.17
CA ALA A 142 13.19 6.20 19.97
C ALA A 142 12.67 6.93 21.22
N ALA A 143 11.90 8.00 21.03
CA ALA A 143 11.20 8.67 22.12
C ALA A 143 10.06 7.78 22.62
N PHE A 144 10.14 7.34 23.88
CA PHE A 144 9.20 6.35 24.44
C PHE A 144 7.73 6.80 24.32
N TRP A 145 7.42 8.03 24.73
CA TRP A 145 6.05 8.54 24.73
C TRP A 145 5.46 8.70 23.32
N SER A 146 6.22 9.25 22.38
CA SER A 146 5.76 9.39 20.99
C SER A 146 5.57 8.03 20.32
N THR A 147 6.51 7.10 20.53
CA THR A 147 6.44 5.75 19.98
C THR A 147 5.25 4.97 20.56
N LEU A 148 5.00 5.09 21.87
CA LEU A 148 3.87 4.45 22.52
C LEU A 148 2.54 4.97 21.98
N ARG A 149 2.40 6.29 21.82
CA ARG A 149 1.21 6.91 21.20
C ARG A 149 0.97 6.33 19.80
N ASP A 150 2.00 6.35 18.95
CA ASP A 150 1.89 5.88 17.56
C ASP A 150 1.50 4.38 17.52
N LEU A 151 2.10 3.55 18.39
CA LEU A 151 1.76 2.13 18.53
C LEU A 151 0.34 1.89 19.03
N VAL A 152 -0.16 2.70 19.97
CA VAL A 152 -1.53 2.55 20.50
C VAL A 152 -2.56 2.84 19.40
N PHE A 153 -2.40 3.93 18.65
CA PHE A 153 -3.30 4.24 17.54
C PHE A 153 -3.22 3.21 16.41
N PHE A 154 -2.02 2.70 16.14
CA PHE A 154 -1.81 1.63 15.17
C PHE A 154 -2.53 0.33 15.55
N LEU A 155 -2.32 -0.16 16.79
CA LEU A 155 -2.96 -1.37 17.30
C LEU A 155 -4.48 -1.23 17.40
N LEU A 156 -4.96 -0.05 17.82
CA LEU A 156 -6.39 0.25 17.85
C LEU A 156 -7.02 0.17 16.46
N THR A 157 -6.35 0.74 15.45
CA THR A 157 -6.85 0.73 14.06
C THR A 157 -6.91 -0.70 13.52
N ILE A 158 -5.85 -1.49 13.66
CA ILE A 158 -5.83 -2.89 13.23
C ILE A 158 -6.88 -3.71 13.99
N GLY A 159 -7.00 -3.51 15.30
CA GLY A 159 -8.01 -4.18 16.12
C GLY A 159 -9.44 -3.89 15.67
N LEU A 160 -9.74 -2.63 15.33
CA LEU A 160 -11.06 -2.25 14.80
C LEU A 160 -11.32 -2.82 13.40
N ILE A 161 -10.32 -2.83 12.51
CA ILE A 161 -10.44 -3.49 11.21
C ILE A 161 -10.81 -4.96 11.41
N LEU A 162 -10.05 -5.69 12.24
CA LEU A 162 -10.32 -7.10 12.53
C LEU A 162 -11.73 -7.30 13.13
N LEU A 163 -12.13 -6.46 14.08
CA LEU A 163 -13.45 -6.54 14.71
C LEU A 163 -14.59 -6.30 13.72
N TYR A 164 -14.46 -5.31 12.83
CA TYR A 164 -15.47 -5.05 11.80
C TYR A 164 -15.57 -6.19 10.79
N PHE A 165 -14.45 -6.78 10.38
CA PHE A 165 -14.44 -7.95 9.51
C PHE A 165 -15.03 -9.21 10.16
N LEU A 166 -14.82 -9.41 11.47
CA LEU A 166 -15.38 -10.54 12.21
C LEU A 166 -16.89 -10.40 12.43
N TYR A 167 -17.39 -9.18 12.59
CA TYR A 167 -18.78 -8.91 12.94
C TYR A 167 -19.67 -8.64 11.72
N SER A 168 -19.10 -8.12 10.63
CA SER A 168 -19.86 -7.70 9.46
C SER A 168 -19.25 -8.23 8.17
N ASN A 169 -20.11 -8.78 7.31
CA ASN A 169 -19.75 -9.21 5.96
C ASN A 169 -19.91 -8.07 4.93
N GLU A 170 -20.35 -6.88 5.34
CA GLU A 170 -20.61 -5.75 4.46
C GLU A 170 -19.89 -4.49 4.96
N VAL A 171 -19.27 -3.75 4.04
CA VAL A 171 -18.62 -2.48 4.36
C VAL A 171 -19.66 -1.36 4.29
N GLN A 172 -20.06 -0.84 5.45
CA GLN A 172 -21.00 0.28 5.56
C GLN A 172 -20.24 1.61 5.65
N LEU A 173 -20.86 2.71 5.18
CA LEU A 173 -20.22 4.04 5.07
C LEU A 173 -19.72 4.62 6.40
N TRP A 174 -20.29 4.21 7.53
CA TRP A 174 -19.85 4.68 8.85
C TRP A 174 -18.51 4.07 9.29
N MET A 175 -18.11 2.92 8.75
CA MET A 175 -16.83 2.27 9.05
C MET A 175 -15.63 3.12 8.58
N PRO A 176 -15.52 3.54 7.30
CA PRO A 176 -14.44 4.45 6.87
C PRO A 176 -14.51 5.82 7.53
N LEU A 177 -15.70 6.34 7.89
CA LEU A 177 -15.82 7.58 8.67
C LEU A 177 -15.19 7.46 10.05
N THR A 178 -15.33 6.29 10.69
CA THR A 178 -14.69 6.02 11.99
C THR A 178 -13.16 6.02 11.87
N PHE A 179 -12.61 5.40 10.81
CA PHE A 179 -11.17 5.43 10.54
C PHE A 179 -10.64 6.83 10.23
N LEU A 180 -11.39 7.64 9.48
CA LEU A 180 -11.05 9.04 9.24
C LEU A 180 -11.02 9.84 10.56
N GLY A 181 -12.00 9.61 11.44
CA GLY A 181 -12.03 10.23 12.76
C GLY A 181 -10.82 9.87 13.62
N ILE A 182 -10.44 8.59 13.65
CA ILE A 182 -9.23 8.11 14.35
C ILE A 182 -7.97 8.77 13.79
N TYR A 183 -7.86 8.89 12.46
CA TYR A 183 -6.74 9.57 11.82
C TYR A 183 -6.66 11.06 12.22
N VAL A 184 -7.77 11.78 12.22
CA VAL A 184 -7.81 13.20 12.66
C VAL A 184 -7.41 13.33 14.13
N LEU A 185 -7.91 12.45 15.00
CA LEU A 185 -7.54 12.43 16.42
C LEU A 185 -6.05 12.12 16.62
N TYR A 186 -5.51 11.16 15.86
CA TYR A 186 -4.08 10.84 15.86
C TYR A 186 -3.26 12.07 15.50
N VAL A 187 -3.56 12.70 14.36
CA VAL A 187 -2.87 13.91 13.89
C VAL A 187 -2.94 15.03 14.93
N ALA A 188 -4.12 15.28 15.51
CA ALA A 188 -4.27 16.27 16.59
C ALA A 188 -3.39 15.96 17.80
N SER A 189 -3.28 14.68 18.20
CA SER A 189 -2.41 14.24 19.30
C SER A 189 -0.91 14.28 18.98
N VAL A 190 -0.55 14.39 17.69
CA VAL A 190 0.82 14.63 17.25
C VAL A 190 1.20 16.09 17.39
N PHE A 191 0.26 17.00 17.11
CA PHE A 191 0.46 18.44 17.17
C PHE A 191 0.24 19.05 18.57
N ALA A 192 -0.39 18.32 19.48
CA ALA A 192 -0.59 18.71 20.89
C ALA A 192 0.65 18.40 21.74
#